data_AF-A6TNB8-F1
#
_entry.id   AF-A6TNB8-F1
#
_cell.length_a   1.000
_cell.length_b   1.000
_cell.length_c   1.000
_cell.angle_alpha   90.00
_cell.angle_beta   90.00
_cell.angle_gamma   90.00
#
_symmetry.space_group_name_H-M   'P 1'
#
loop_
_entity.id
_entity.type
_entity.pdbx_description
1 polymer ?
#
loop_
_entity_poly.entity_id
_entity_poly.type
_entity_poly.pdbx_seq_one_letter_code
_entity_poly.pdbx_strand_id
1 'polypeptide(L)'
;MKQQFNNSLNKRKWVGIALLLILVLGILIGCSPEETNTENVEPTEILVYVSDFDNEKGIITFDQVEWLSLEDTERITELGLNIDTDFPSGFYVYNEVEKEESLELSDNVEAELVNWDDLSNALITDQEGLAERLEQYDGLYHLTIEKDVILKVVEKYTP
;
A
#
# COMPACT_ATOMS: atom_id res chain seq x y z
N MET A 1 31.66 -35.73 -45.40
CA MET A 1 30.78 -35.20 -46.47
C MET A 1 30.52 -33.70 -46.17
N LYS A 2 31.54 -32.82 -46.28
CA LYS A 2 31.68 -31.69 -47.23
C LYS A 2 30.48 -31.38 -48.15
N GLN A 3 29.89 -30.19 -48.05
CA GLN A 3 30.11 -28.94 -48.83
C GLN A 3 29.12 -27.87 -48.28
N GLN A 4 29.51 -26.68 -47.81
CA GLN A 4 30.14 -25.50 -48.44
C GLN A 4 29.21 -24.73 -49.40
N PHE A 5 29.31 -23.38 -49.31
CA PHE A 5 28.82 -22.26 -50.14
C PHE A 5 27.85 -21.32 -49.41
N ASN A 6 28.05 -19.99 -49.35
CA ASN A 6 29.21 -19.15 -49.64
C ASN A 6 28.97 -17.73 -49.09
N ASN A 7 30.08 -17.04 -48.82
CA ASN A 7 30.18 -15.61 -48.56
C ASN A 7 29.63 -14.74 -49.71
N SER A 8 29.19 -13.53 -49.39
CA SER A 8 29.59 -12.35 -50.18
C SER A 8 29.97 -11.18 -49.28
N LEU A 9 31.21 -10.77 -49.45
CA LEU A 9 31.95 -9.69 -48.80
C LEU A 9 31.68 -8.34 -49.51
N ASN A 10 31.92 -7.25 -48.78
CA ASN A 10 32.30 -5.89 -49.23
C ASN A 10 31.15 -4.94 -49.65
N LYS A 11 31.15 -3.65 -49.27
CA LYS A 11 32.28 -2.70 -49.34
C LYS A 11 32.24 -1.60 -48.26
N ARG A 12 33.39 -1.39 -47.61
CA ARG A 12 33.79 -0.16 -46.88
C ARG A 12 33.99 0.99 -47.88
N LYS A 13 33.66 2.22 -47.49
CA LYS A 13 34.48 3.39 -47.81
C LYS A 13 34.64 4.26 -46.56
N TRP A 14 35.90 4.39 -46.17
CA TRP A 14 36.44 5.32 -45.20
C TRP A 14 36.77 6.64 -45.91
N VAL A 15 36.34 7.78 -45.36
CA VAL A 15 36.99 9.11 -45.40
C VAL A 15 36.45 9.78 -44.13
N GLY A 16 37.21 10.17 -43.11
CA GLY A 16 38.44 10.95 -43.12
C GLY A 16 38.12 12.24 -42.34
N ILE A 17 38.75 12.37 -41.18
CA ILE A 17 38.57 13.38 -40.11
C ILE A 17 38.81 14.82 -40.60
N ALA A 18 38.05 15.79 -40.06
CA ALA A 18 38.53 17.17 -39.92
C ALA A 18 37.98 17.83 -38.63
N LEU A 19 38.91 18.14 -37.74
CA LEU A 19 38.80 18.99 -36.55
C LEU A 19 38.44 20.43 -36.95
N LEU A 20 37.48 21.05 -36.25
CA LEU A 20 37.49 22.50 -36.08
C LEU A 20 36.87 22.89 -34.72
N LEU A 21 37.74 23.38 -33.83
CA LEU A 21 37.45 24.20 -32.65
C LEU A 21 36.67 25.47 -33.05
N ILE A 22 35.99 26.10 -32.07
CA ILE A 22 35.30 27.42 -32.03
C ILE A 22 33.79 27.20 -31.79
N LEU A 23 33.11 27.73 -30.77
CA LEU A 23 33.40 28.74 -29.75
C LEU A 23 32.45 28.46 -28.56
N VAL A 24 32.93 28.69 -27.33
CA VAL A 24 32.07 28.81 -26.15
C VAL A 24 31.13 30.01 -26.36
N LEU A 25 29.82 29.76 -26.36
CA LEU A 25 28.80 30.75 -26.02
C LEU A 25 27.80 30.08 -25.09
N GLY A 26 27.84 30.50 -23.83
CA GLY A 26 27.00 29.98 -22.77
C GLY A 26 25.53 30.17 -23.11
N ILE A 27 24.79 29.07 -22.99
CA ILE A 27 23.37 29.11 -22.70
C ILE A 27 23.19 28.25 -21.46
N LEU A 28 23.37 28.90 -20.31
CA LEU A 28 22.67 28.52 -19.08
C LEU A 28 21.18 28.80 -19.34
N ILE A 29 20.50 27.83 -19.94
CA ILE A 29 19.06 27.62 -19.75
C ILE A 29 19.05 26.25 -19.08
N GLY A 30 19.27 26.24 -17.77
CA GLY A 30 18.16 26.47 -16.85
C GLY A 30 17.72 25.06 -16.49
N CYS A 31 18.27 24.54 -15.39
CA CYS A 31 17.61 23.47 -14.68
C CYS A 31 16.22 24.06 -14.35
N SER A 32 15.23 23.74 -15.19
CA SER A 32 13.84 23.96 -14.80
C SER A 32 13.72 23.17 -13.51
N PRO A 33 13.36 23.79 -12.37
CA PRO A 33 12.82 22.98 -11.30
C PRO A 33 11.68 22.20 -11.95
N GLU A 34 11.81 20.88 -11.94
CA GLU A 34 10.65 20.03 -12.08
C GLU A 34 9.73 20.54 -10.97
N GLU A 35 8.67 21.25 -11.35
CA GLU A 35 7.62 21.58 -10.42
C GLU A 35 7.09 20.23 -9.97
N THR A 36 7.62 19.75 -8.83
CA THR A 36 6.96 18.77 -8.01
C THR A 36 5.61 19.40 -7.71
N ASN A 37 4.61 19.08 -8.54
CA ASN A 37 3.23 19.20 -8.14
C ASN A 37 3.17 18.39 -6.85
N THR A 38 3.18 19.10 -5.73
CA THR A 38 2.83 18.53 -4.44
C THR A 38 1.37 18.17 -4.57
N GLU A 39 1.09 16.99 -5.14
CA GLU A 39 -0.24 16.40 -5.04
C GLU A 39 -0.49 16.29 -3.54
N ASN A 40 -1.50 17.05 -3.10
CA ASN A 40 -2.04 16.88 -1.77
C ASN A 40 -2.80 15.55 -1.80
N VAL A 41 -2.08 14.46 -1.57
CA VAL A 41 -2.67 13.13 -1.43
C VAL A 41 -3.35 13.11 -0.08
N GLU A 42 -4.68 13.19 -0.09
CA GLU A 42 -5.46 13.08 1.14
C GLU A 42 -5.27 11.67 1.72
N PRO A 43 -5.14 11.54 3.05
CA PRO A 43 -5.06 10.23 3.70
C PRO A 43 -6.28 9.37 3.35
N THR A 44 -6.04 8.08 3.12
CA THR A 44 -7.08 7.08 2.87
C THR A 44 -7.27 6.21 4.10
N GLU A 45 -8.52 5.85 4.41
CA GLU A 45 -8.84 4.91 5.48
C GLU A 45 -9.33 3.58 4.88
N ILE A 46 -8.75 2.47 5.33
CA ILE A 46 -9.13 1.11 4.92
C ILE A 46 -9.32 0.22 6.14
N LEU A 47 -10.15 -0.81 6.02
CA LEU A 47 -10.31 -1.86 7.03
C LEU A 47 -9.54 -3.11 6.61
N VAL A 48 -8.81 -3.71 7.55
CA VAL A 48 -7.92 -4.82 7.24
C VAL A 48 -7.93 -5.90 8.32
N TYR A 49 -7.58 -7.12 7.92
CA TYR A 49 -6.98 -8.10 8.82
C TYR A 49 -5.47 -7.94 8.81
N VAL A 50 -4.86 -7.89 9.99
CA VAL A 50 -3.39 -7.92 10.12
C VAL A 50 -2.95 -9.37 10.18
N SER A 51 -2.09 -9.80 9.26
CA SER A 51 -1.59 -11.18 9.21
C SER A 51 -0.19 -11.34 9.78
N ASP A 52 0.62 -10.27 9.78
CA ASP A 52 1.96 -10.26 10.39
C ASP A 52 2.38 -8.85 10.80
N PHE A 53 3.29 -8.76 11.77
CA PHE A 53 3.89 -7.50 12.20
C PHE A 53 5.38 -7.64 12.52
N ASP A 54 6.22 -7.00 11.70
CA ASP A 54 7.66 -6.87 11.98
C ASP A 54 7.88 -5.64 12.87
N ASN A 55 7.85 -5.86 14.18
CA ASN A 55 8.05 -4.78 15.16
C ASN A 55 9.43 -4.11 15.06
N GLU A 56 10.48 -4.83 14.65
CA GLU A 56 11.80 -4.19 14.52
C GLU A 56 11.85 -3.18 13.37
N LYS A 57 11.09 -3.43 12.29
CA LYS A 57 11.02 -2.55 11.12
C LYS A 57 9.79 -1.65 11.08
N GLY A 58 8.82 -1.87 11.96
CA GLY A 58 7.52 -1.19 11.93
C GLY A 58 6.73 -1.52 10.67
N ILE A 59 6.76 -2.76 10.17
CA ILE A 59 6.04 -3.15 8.96
C ILE A 59 4.83 -4.00 9.33
N ILE A 60 3.63 -3.54 8.95
CA ILE A 60 2.38 -4.30 9.06
C ILE A 60 2.12 -4.99 7.73
N THR A 61 1.90 -6.30 7.76
CA THR A 61 1.35 -7.06 6.63
C THR A 61 -0.12 -7.32 6.87
N PHE A 62 -0.95 -7.01 5.88
CA PHE A 62 -2.39 -7.02 6.03
C PHE A 62 -3.12 -7.42 4.75
N ASP A 63 -4.36 -7.88 4.90
CA ASP A 63 -5.31 -8.14 3.82
C ASP A 63 -6.52 -7.23 3.99
N GLN A 64 -6.89 -6.51 2.92
CA GLN A 64 -7.96 -5.53 2.97
C GLN A 64 -9.33 -6.22 2.92
N VAL A 65 -10.25 -5.76 3.77
CA VAL A 65 -11.62 -6.28 3.83
C VAL A 65 -12.65 -5.17 3.87
N GLU A 66 -13.88 -5.54 3.56
CA GLU A 66 -15.05 -4.69 3.60
C GLU A 66 -15.96 -5.13 4.75
N TRP A 67 -16.42 -4.17 5.56
CA TRP A 67 -17.43 -4.42 6.58
C TRP A 67 -18.81 -4.09 6.05
N LEU A 68 -19.70 -5.07 6.06
CA LEU A 68 -21.09 -4.91 5.67
C LEU A 68 -21.99 -5.03 6.90
N SER A 69 -22.80 -4.00 7.11
CA SER A 69 -23.90 -3.99 8.07
C SER A 69 -25.22 -4.35 7.39
N LEU A 70 -26.25 -4.62 8.19
CA LEU A 70 -27.61 -4.86 7.67
C LEU A 70 -28.18 -3.67 6.88
N GLU A 71 -27.62 -2.47 7.04
CA GLU A 71 -28.05 -1.26 6.34
C GLU A 71 -27.49 -1.17 4.91
N ASP A 72 -26.43 -1.92 4.59
CA ASP A 72 -25.73 -1.91 3.29
C ASP A 72 -26.46 -2.74 2.22
N THR A 73 -27.77 -2.53 2.11
CA THR A 73 -28.70 -3.35 1.31
C THR A 73 -28.34 -3.43 -0.18
N GLU A 74 -27.82 -2.35 -0.76
CA GLU A 74 -27.37 -2.32 -2.16
C GLU A 74 -26.16 -3.24 -2.35
N ARG A 75 -25.12 -3.06 -1.54
CA ARG A 75 -23.88 -3.85 -1.61
C ARG A 75 -24.13 -5.33 -1.28
N ILE A 76 -24.98 -5.62 -0.31
CA ILE A 76 -25.43 -6.99 0.01
C ILE A 76 -26.08 -7.65 -1.21
N THR A 77 -26.94 -6.91 -1.92
CA THR A 77 -27.62 -7.41 -3.12
C THR A 77 -26.63 -7.64 -4.28
N GLU A 78 -25.68 -6.73 -4.48
CA GLU A 78 -24.62 -6.86 -5.50
C GLU A 78 -23.77 -8.12 -5.29
N LEU A 79 -23.44 -8.42 -4.04
CA LEU A 79 -22.66 -9.60 -3.66
C LEU A 79 -23.51 -10.88 -3.61
N GLY A 80 -24.83 -10.77 -3.75
CA GLY A 80 -25.75 -11.92 -3.69
C GLY A 80 -25.83 -12.57 -2.31
N LEU A 81 -25.55 -11.82 -1.24
CA LEU A 81 -25.59 -12.30 0.13
C LEU A 81 -27.02 -12.31 0.68
N ASN A 82 -27.31 -13.25 1.59
CA ASN A 82 -28.58 -13.40 2.27
C ASN A 82 -28.45 -12.99 3.74
N ILE A 83 -29.21 -11.97 4.13
CA ILE A 83 -29.19 -11.41 5.49
C ILE A 83 -29.52 -12.46 6.57
N ASP A 84 -30.47 -13.37 6.32
CA ASP A 84 -30.92 -14.33 7.33
C ASP A 84 -29.89 -15.44 7.58
N THR A 85 -29.01 -15.73 6.62
CA THR A 85 -28.03 -16.83 6.72
C THR A 85 -26.61 -16.35 6.90
N ASP A 86 -26.24 -15.26 6.25
CA ASP A 86 -24.85 -14.82 6.13
C ASP A 86 -24.49 -13.79 7.20
N PHE A 87 -25.48 -13.15 7.84
CA PHE A 87 -25.28 -12.12 8.88
C PHE A 87 -25.74 -12.58 10.29
N PRO A 88 -25.34 -13.77 10.79
CA PRO A 88 -25.81 -14.26 12.09
C PRO A 88 -25.36 -13.37 13.26
N SER A 89 -24.28 -12.61 13.09
CA SER A 89 -23.76 -11.64 14.05
C SER A 89 -24.23 -10.20 13.79
N GLY A 90 -25.11 -9.99 12.80
CA GLY A 90 -25.59 -8.67 12.39
C GLY A 90 -24.63 -7.89 11.49
N PHE A 91 -23.51 -8.50 11.09
CA PHE A 91 -22.57 -7.96 10.11
C PHE A 91 -21.94 -9.10 9.30
N TYR A 92 -21.28 -8.74 8.21
CA TYR A 92 -20.49 -9.63 7.37
C TYR A 92 -19.16 -8.96 7.01
N VAL A 93 -18.06 -9.69 7.09
CA VAL A 93 -16.75 -9.20 6.67
C VAL A 93 -16.43 -9.85 5.32
N TYR A 94 -16.46 -9.05 4.26
CA TYR A 94 -16.22 -9.52 2.91
C TYR A 94 -14.77 -9.24 2.52
N ASN A 95 -14.08 -10.29 2.08
CA ASN A 95 -12.78 -10.17 1.44
C ASN A 95 -12.98 -10.34 -0.07
N GLU A 96 -12.85 -9.25 -0.83
CA GLU A 96 -13.05 -9.28 -2.29
C GLU A 96 -11.90 -10.01 -3.00
N VAL A 97 -10.67 -9.83 -2.50
CA VAL A 97 -9.45 -10.39 -3.08
C VAL A 97 -8.50 -10.73 -1.95
N GLU A 98 -8.21 -12.01 -1.75
CA GLU A 98 -7.14 -12.44 -0.85
C GLU A 98 -5.79 -11.94 -1.37
N LYS A 99 -5.31 -10.82 -0.82
CA LYS A 99 -4.06 -10.19 -1.23
C LYS A 99 -3.41 -9.49 -0.05
N GLU A 100 -2.24 -10.01 0.33
CA GLU A 100 -1.43 -9.36 1.35
C GLU A 100 -0.66 -8.17 0.77
N GLU A 101 -0.66 -7.08 1.53
CA GLU A 101 0.15 -5.88 1.32
C GLU A 101 0.94 -5.59 2.59
N SER A 102 2.11 -4.96 2.43
CA SER A 102 2.96 -4.61 3.56
C SER A 102 3.33 -3.13 3.48
N LEU A 103 3.08 -2.38 4.55
CA LEU A 103 3.40 -0.96 4.64
C LEU A 103 4.14 -0.65 5.95
N GLU A 104 4.97 0.38 5.91
CA GLU A 104 5.69 0.90 7.08
C GLU A 104 4.77 1.79 7.92
N LEU A 105 4.89 1.68 9.24
CA LEU A 105 4.36 2.63 10.20
C LEU A 105 5.16 3.92 10.16
N SER A 106 4.48 5.04 10.35
CA SER A 106 5.18 6.30 10.59
C SER A 106 5.91 6.29 11.93
N ASP A 107 7.01 7.03 12.05
CA ASP A 107 7.77 7.18 13.30
C ASP A 107 6.92 7.67 14.50
N ASN A 108 5.78 8.31 14.22
CA ASN A 108 4.87 8.84 15.24
C ASN A 108 3.47 8.21 15.12
N VAL A 109 3.40 6.95 14.71
CA VAL A 109 2.13 6.22 14.61
C VAL A 109 1.42 6.24 15.97
N GLU A 110 0.11 6.51 15.92
CA GLU A 110 -0.78 6.35 17.05
C GLU A 110 -1.67 5.13 16.81
N ALA A 111 -1.72 4.23 17.80
CA ALA A 111 -2.63 3.10 17.82
C ALA A 111 -3.74 3.32 18.85
N GLU A 112 -4.99 3.26 18.41
CA GLU A 112 -6.17 3.27 19.26
C GLU A 112 -6.75 1.86 19.37
N LEU A 113 -6.60 1.24 20.54
CA LEU A 113 -6.98 -0.15 20.74
C LEU A 113 -8.26 -0.26 21.56
N VAL A 114 -9.03 -1.33 21.33
CA VAL A 114 -10.22 -1.61 22.12
C VAL A 114 -9.81 -1.81 23.58
N ASN A 115 -10.52 -1.14 24.48
CA ASN A 115 -10.37 -1.31 25.92
C ASN A 115 -11.50 -2.19 26.45
N TRP A 116 -11.20 -3.46 26.70
CA TRP A 116 -12.20 -4.43 27.17
C TRP A 116 -12.71 -4.14 28.59
N ASP A 117 -11.95 -3.38 29.40
CA ASP A 117 -12.37 -2.96 30.74
C ASP A 117 -13.23 -1.68 30.71
N ASP A 118 -13.12 -0.86 29.65
CA ASP A 118 -13.89 0.35 29.44
C ASP A 118 -14.10 0.65 27.96
N LEU A 119 -15.16 0.07 27.39
CA LEU A 119 -15.51 0.23 25.97
C LEU A 119 -15.84 1.69 25.56
N SER A 120 -15.92 2.62 26.50
CA SER A 120 -16.15 4.04 26.19
C SER A 120 -14.86 4.80 25.85
N ASN A 121 -13.70 4.25 26.21
CA ASN A 121 -12.40 4.91 26.06
C ASN A 121 -11.39 3.94 25.44
N ALA A 122 -10.86 4.28 24.26
CA ALA A 122 -9.78 3.51 23.64
C ALA A 122 -8.50 3.55 24.47
N LEU A 123 -7.70 2.48 24.38
CA LEU A 123 -6.32 2.47 24.85
C LEU A 123 -5.44 3.07 23.77
N ILE A 124 -4.88 4.25 24.03
CA ILE A 124 -3.96 4.92 23.11
C ILE A 124 -2.55 4.42 23.39
N THR A 125 -1.86 3.95 22.35
CA THR A 125 -0.51 3.41 22.46
C THR A 125 0.32 3.66 21.21
N ASP A 126 1.60 3.31 21.26
CA ASP A 126 2.56 3.40 20.17
C ASP A 126 2.75 2.03 19.50
N GLN A 127 3.83 1.90 18.73
CA GLN A 127 4.18 0.69 18.03
C GLN A 127 4.34 -0.53 18.96
N GLU A 128 4.97 -0.38 20.12
CA GLU A 128 5.22 -1.49 21.03
C GLU A 128 3.91 -2.01 21.63
N GLY A 129 3.01 -1.12 22.04
CA GLY A 129 1.71 -1.56 22.54
C GLY A 129 0.80 -2.15 21.46
N LEU A 130 0.94 -1.72 20.20
CA LEU A 130 0.30 -2.39 19.07
C LEU A 130 0.88 -3.80 18.87
N ALA A 131 2.20 -3.98 18.97
CA ALA A 131 2.84 -5.30 18.90
C ALA A 131 2.28 -6.25 19.96
N GLU A 132 2.24 -5.79 21.22
CA GLU A 132 1.68 -6.56 22.33
C GLU A 132 0.21 -6.94 22.11
N ARG A 133 -0.57 -6.09 21.43
CA ARG A 133 -1.97 -6.38 21.09
C ARG A 133 -2.08 -7.46 20.03
N LEU A 134 -1.32 -7.36 18.96
CA LEU A 134 -1.37 -8.29 17.83
C LEU A 134 -0.91 -9.70 18.22
N GLU A 135 -0.07 -9.85 19.26
CA GLU A 135 0.28 -11.15 19.82
C GLU A 135 -0.86 -11.84 20.61
N GLN A 136 -1.87 -11.08 21.05
CA GLN A 136 -2.93 -11.61 21.92
C GLN A 136 -4.07 -12.28 21.15
N TYR A 137 -4.53 -11.66 20.06
CA TYR A 137 -5.59 -12.20 19.21
C TYR A 137 -5.64 -11.49 17.85
N ASP A 138 -6.22 -12.18 16.88
CA ASP A 138 -6.48 -11.63 15.55
C ASP A 138 -7.66 -10.66 15.60
N GLY A 139 -7.46 -9.45 15.09
CA GLY A 139 -8.44 -8.37 15.08
C GLY A 139 -8.63 -7.73 13.72
N LEU A 140 -9.66 -6.89 13.63
CA LEU A 140 -9.87 -5.98 12.50
C LEU A 140 -9.34 -4.60 12.85
N TYR A 141 -8.67 -3.96 11.90
CA TYR A 141 -8.06 -2.65 12.12
C TYR A 141 -8.36 -1.70 10.98
N HIS A 142 -8.75 -0.48 11.32
CA HIS A 142 -8.75 0.64 10.39
C HIS A 142 -7.33 1.21 10.31
N LEU A 143 -6.78 1.28 9.09
CA LEU A 143 -5.50 1.91 8.80
C LEU A 143 -5.75 3.25 8.12
N THR A 144 -5.15 4.33 8.65
CA THR A 144 -5.06 5.61 7.93
C THR A 144 -3.72 5.69 7.23
N ILE A 145 -3.73 5.74 5.90
CA ILE A 145 -2.55 5.65 5.05
C ILE A 145 -2.38 6.95 4.25
N GLU A 146 -1.18 7.52 4.26
CA GLU A 146 -0.78 8.61 3.36
C GLU A 146 0.55 8.26 2.70
N LYS A 147 0.61 8.32 1.36
CA LYS A 147 1.84 8.06 0.57
C LYS A 147 2.52 6.74 0.98
N ASP A 148 1.74 5.67 1.06
CA ASP A 148 2.20 4.31 1.40
C ASP A 148 2.83 4.18 2.82
N VAL A 149 2.50 5.10 3.72
CA VAL A 149 2.89 5.04 5.13
C VAL A 149 1.64 5.05 6.02
N ILE A 150 1.61 4.16 7.01
CA ILE A 150 0.52 4.07 7.98
C ILE A 150 0.73 5.14 9.06
N LEU A 151 -0.18 6.11 9.11
CA LEU A 151 -0.16 7.21 10.07
C LEU A 151 -0.87 6.85 11.37
N LYS A 152 -1.91 6.02 11.29
CA LYS A 152 -2.77 5.65 12.42
C LYS A 152 -3.33 4.24 12.27
N VAL A 153 -3.44 3.55 13.39
CA VAL A 153 -4.08 2.23 13.49
C VAL A 153 -5.21 2.31 14.50
N VAL A 154 -6.42 1.92 14.13
CA VAL A 154 -7.57 1.92 15.04
C VAL A 154 -8.21 0.54 15.04
N GLU A 155 -8.22 -0.13 16.18
CA GLU A 155 -8.85 -1.43 16.31
C GLU A 155 -10.38 -1.30 16.22
N LYS A 156 -10.98 -2.13 15.36
CA LYS A 156 -12.42 -2.22 15.22
C LYS A 156 -12.99 -3.18 16.28
N TYR A 157 -13.84 -2.65 17.15
CA TYR A 157 -14.63 -3.47 18.06
C TYR A 157 -15.51 -4.47 17.27
N THR A 158 -15.37 -5.75 17.61
CA THR A 158 -16.19 -6.85 17.08
C THR A 158 -16.96 -7.48 18.26
N PRO A 159 -18.31 -7.36 18.30
CA PRO A 159 -19.13 -7.83 19.43
C PRO A 159 -19.26 -9.34 19.55
#